data_AF-A0A964DDB9-F1
#
_entry.id   AF-A0A964DDB9-F1
#
_cell.length_a   1.000
_cell.length_b   1.000
_cell.length_c   1.000
_cell.angle_alpha   90.00
_cell.angle_beta   90.00
_cell.angle_gamma   90.00
#
_symmetry.space_group_name_H-M   'P 1'
#
loop_
_entity.id
_entity.type
_entity.pdbx_description
1 polymer ?
#
loop_
_entity_poly.entity_id
_entity_poly.type
_entity_poly.pdbx_seq_one_letter_code
_entity_poly.pdbx_strand_id
1 'polypeptide(L)'
;GTYIYSSSEAYTEEQVIDFVRLWNWMKFFDFKVRGFRIDETDGKPVFEKGYHASGHASAAELLKIIEDIDPEIVLPVHTENPEFFVDNLKGYDVVLAQEGKGIEVR
;
A
#
# COMPACT_ATOMS: atom_id res chain seq x y z
N GLY A 1 -13.69 15.68 21.73
CA GLY A 1 -12.69 16.35 20.86
C GLY A 1 -12.78 15.81 19.44
N THR A 2 -11.86 16.14 18.53
CA THR A 2 -11.81 15.54 17.18
C THR A 2 -10.53 14.72 17.03
N TYR A 3 -10.68 13.47 16.58
CA TYR A 3 -9.58 12.59 16.20
C TYR A 3 -9.52 12.48 14.69
N ILE A 4 -8.33 12.69 14.11
CA ILE A 4 -8.10 12.59 12.68
C ILE A 4 -7.17 11.41 12.45
N TYR A 5 -7.66 10.39 11.76
CA TYR A 5 -6.83 9.33 11.23
C TYR A 5 -6.31 9.75 9.87
N SER A 6 -5.00 9.94 9.74
CA SER A 6 -4.36 10.41 8.50
C SER A 6 -3.24 9.47 8.07
N SER A 7 -3.52 8.16 8.08
CA SER A 7 -2.55 7.11 7.78
C SER A 7 -3.17 6.03 6.89
N SER A 8 -2.41 4.99 6.58
CA SER A 8 -2.79 3.92 5.65
C SER A 8 -4.03 3.13 6.08
N GLU A 9 -4.63 2.43 5.14
CA GLU A 9 -5.81 1.62 5.40
C GLU A 9 -5.46 0.32 6.16
N ALA A 10 -6.48 -0.44 6.55
CA ALA A 10 -6.32 -1.79 7.07
C ALA A 10 -6.19 -2.79 5.91
N TYR A 11 -5.06 -3.48 5.83
CA TYR A 11 -4.77 -4.48 4.80
C TYR A 11 -4.86 -5.92 5.34
N THR A 12 -4.80 -6.10 6.66
CA THR A 12 -4.88 -7.42 7.31
C THR A 12 -6.08 -7.53 8.25
N GLU A 13 -6.47 -8.77 8.58
CA GLU A 13 -7.53 -9.04 9.56
C GLU A 13 -7.18 -8.49 10.95
N GLU A 14 -5.93 -8.63 11.38
CA GLU A 14 -5.44 -8.07 12.65
C GLU A 14 -5.60 -6.55 12.68
N GLN A 15 -5.26 -5.87 11.58
CA GLN A 15 -5.45 -4.43 11.46
C GLN A 15 -6.94 -4.04 11.52
N VAL A 16 -7.83 -4.80 10.88
CA VAL A 16 -9.28 -4.57 10.98
C VAL A 16 -9.76 -4.63 12.43
N ILE A 17 -9.32 -5.63 13.20
CA ILE A 17 -9.65 -5.76 14.62
C ILE A 17 -9.12 -4.57 15.42
N ASP A 18 -7.91 -4.09 15.12
CA ASP A 18 -7.34 -2.91 15.75
C ASP A 18 -8.16 -1.64 15.51
N PHE A 19 -8.69 -1.45 14.29
CA PHE A 19 -9.55 -0.31 14.00
C PHE A 19 -10.90 -0.37 14.72
N VAL A 20 -11.51 -1.56 14.84
CA VAL A 20 -12.74 -1.74 15.62
C VAL A 20 -12.49 -1.39 17.09
N ARG A 21 -11.36 -1.85 17.64
CA ARG A 21 -10.95 -1.51 19.01
C ARG A 21 -10.73 -0.01 19.18
N LEU A 22 -10.00 0.63 18.26
CA LEU A 22 -9.76 2.07 18.27
C LEU A 22 -11.08 2.84 18.21
N TRP A 23 -11.98 2.46 17.31
CA TRP A 23 -13.31 3.06 17.16
C TRP A 23 -14.10 3.02 18.46
N ASN A 24 -14.16 1.85 19.12
CA ASN A 24 -14.87 1.69 20.38
C ASN A 24 -14.34 2.62 21.47
N TRP A 25 -13.02 2.79 21.58
CA TRP A 25 -12.41 3.76 22.49
C TRP A 25 -12.76 5.20 22.13
N MET A 26 -12.70 5.57 20.85
CA MET A 26 -13.05 6.93 20.41
C MET A 26 -14.51 7.25 20.71
N LYS A 27 -15.42 6.30 20.54
CA LYS A 27 -16.84 6.44 20.89
C LYS A 27 -17.04 6.54 22.40
N PHE A 28 -16.34 5.71 23.19
CA PHE A 28 -16.42 5.75 24.64
C PHE A 28 -16.02 7.11 25.22
N PHE A 29 -15.01 7.76 24.63
CA PHE A 29 -14.55 9.09 25.06
C PHE A 29 -15.20 10.27 24.30
N ASP A 30 -16.27 10.03 23.54
CA ASP A 30 -17.03 11.04 22.79
C ASP A 30 -16.16 11.90 21.83
N PHE A 31 -15.28 11.23 21.08
CA PHE A 31 -14.53 11.86 20.00
C PHE A 31 -15.32 11.85 18.68
N LYS A 32 -15.24 12.96 17.95
CA LYS A 32 -15.59 13.03 16.53
C LYS A 32 -14.42 12.45 15.73
N VAL A 33 -14.63 11.32 15.07
CA VAL A 33 -13.60 10.64 14.27
C VAL A 33 -13.71 11.10 12.82
N ARG A 34 -12.57 11.40 12.19
CA ARG A 34 -12.41 11.64 10.75
C ARG A 34 -11.32 10.74 10.19
N GLY A 35 -11.44 10.39 8.91
CA GLY A 35 -10.45 9.58 8.19
C GLY A 35 -10.82 8.11 8.09
N PHE A 36 -11.64 7.61 9.02
CA PHE A 36 -12.28 6.30 8.91
C PHE A 36 -13.56 6.23 9.76
N ARG A 37 -14.39 5.22 9.49
CA ARG A 37 -15.53 4.81 10.30
C ARG A 37 -15.65 3.30 10.31
N ILE A 38 -16.41 2.73 11.24
CA ILE A 38 -16.83 1.32 11.15
C ILE A 38 -18.17 1.27 10.42
N ASP A 39 -18.30 0.38 9.44
CA ASP A 39 -19.57 0.10 8.79
C ASP A 39 -20.46 -0.77 9.68
N GLU A 40 -21.73 -0.37 9.85
CA GLU A 40 -22.66 -1.07 10.73
C GLU A 40 -23.19 -2.37 10.10
N THR A 41 -23.03 -2.55 8.78
CA THR A 41 -23.55 -3.73 8.08
C THR A 41 -22.64 -4.94 8.21
N ASP A 42 -21.32 -4.75 8.16
CA ASP A 42 -20.33 -5.83 8.20
C ASP A 42 -19.27 -5.68 9.31
N GLY A 43 -19.31 -4.58 10.07
CA GLY A 43 -18.39 -4.32 11.18
C GLY A 43 -16.97 -3.94 10.76
N LYS A 44 -16.72 -3.63 9.49
CA LYS A 44 -15.36 -3.36 8.97
C LYS A 44 -15.06 -1.86 8.87
N PRO A 45 -13.77 -1.47 8.96
CA PRO A 45 -13.38 -0.09 8.75
C PRO A 45 -13.57 0.33 7.28
N VAL A 46 -14.15 1.50 7.09
CA VAL A 46 -14.26 2.21 5.82
C VAL A 46 -13.50 3.52 5.92
N PHE A 47 -12.57 3.76 5.00
CA PHE A 47 -11.67 4.91 5.02
C PHE A 47 -12.22 6.08 4.21
N GLU A 48 -12.07 7.30 4.76
CA GLU A 48 -12.46 8.53 4.07
C GLU A 48 -11.36 8.96 3.09
N LYS A 49 -11.76 9.30 1.86
CA LYS A 49 -10.83 9.87 0.88
C LYS A 49 -10.26 11.21 1.38
N GLY A 50 -9.00 11.48 1.02
CA GLY A 50 -8.32 12.75 1.30
C GLY A 50 -7.57 12.81 2.64
N TYR A 51 -7.62 11.75 3.44
CA TYR A 51 -6.86 11.65 4.70
C TYR A 51 -5.63 10.74 4.58
N HIS A 52 -5.49 10.01 3.48
CA HIS A 52 -4.30 9.22 3.20
C HIS A 52 -3.77 9.55 1.81
N ALA A 53 -2.45 9.67 1.71
CA ALA A 53 -1.71 9.67 0.46
C ALA A 53 -0.70 8.53 0.54
N SER A 54 -0.64 7.70 -0.52
CA SER A 54 0.37 6.65 -0.64
C SER A 54 1.76 7.28 -0.63
N GLY A 55 2.70 6.67 0.10
CA GLY A 55 4.12 7.04 0.05
C GLY A 55 4.87 6.42 -1.13
N HIS A 56 4.23 5.53 -1.89
CA HIS A 56 4.82 4.85 -3.05
C HIS A 56 4.27 5.42 -4.36
N ALA A 57 5.14 5.47 -5.37
CA ALA A 57 4.75 5.76 -6.75
C ALA A 57 3.71 4.73 -7.22
N SER A 58 2.71 5.20 -7.96
CA SER A 58 1.73 4.35 -8.60
C SER A 58 2.37 3.49 -9.70
N ALA A 59 1.68 2.44 -10.14
CA ALA A 59 2.14 1.57 -11.22
C ALA A 59 2.50 2.36 -12.50
N ALA A 60 1.66 3.32 -12.90
CA ALA A 60 1.91 4.15 -14.08
C ALA A 60 3.13 5.06 -13.91
N GLU A 61 3.31 5.62 -12.71
CA GLU A 61 4.50 6.43 -12.39
C GLU A 61 5.76 5.58 -12.38
N LEU A 62 5.72 4.36 -11.84
CA LEU A 62 6.85 3.43 -11.86
C LEU A 62 7.27 3.06 -13.28
N LEU A 63 6.32 2.69 -14.16
CA LEU A 63 6.62 2.38 -15.55
C LEU A 63 7.26 3.57 -16.26
N LYS A 64 6.73 4.77 -16.02
CA LYS A 64 7.30 6.01 -16.57
C LYS A 64 8.70 6.29 -16.03
N ILE A 65 8.94 6.12 -14.73
CA ILE A 65 10.26 6.31 -14.12
C ILE A 65 11.28 5.37 -14.77
N ILE A 66 10.90 4.11 -15.02
CA ILE A 66 11.77 3.14 -15.66
C ILE A 66 12.06 3.56 -17.11
N GLU A 67 11.06 3.99 -17.86
CA GLU A 67 11.23 4.50 -19.23
C GLU A 67 12.10 5.76 -19.28
N ASP A 68 11.91 6.69 -18.35
CA ASP A 68 12.69 7.93 -18.27
C ASP A 68 14.16 7.68 -17.88
N ILE A 69 14.42 6.64 -17.07
CA ILE A 69 15.79 6.22 -16.68
C ILE A 69 16.47 5.41 -17.79
N ASP A 70 15.71 4.61 -18.54
CA ASP A 70 16.18 3.65 -19.54
C ASP A 70 17.28 2.70 -19.00
N PRO A 71 17.02 1.93 -17.92
CA PRO A 71 18.02 1.07 -17.31
C PRO A 71 18.28 -0.17 -18.17
N GLU A 72 19.53 -0.64 -18.16
CA GLU A 72 19.88 -1.92 -18.81
C GLU A 72 19.13 -3.11 -18.17
N ILE A 73 19.00 -3.09 -16.84
CA ILE A 73 18.37 -4.17 -16.06
C ILE A 73 17.43 -3.58 -15.00
N VAL A 74 16.24 -4.18 -14.88
CA VAL A 74 15.22 -3.84 -13.88
C VAL A 74 15.10 -4.98 -12.87
N LEU A 75 15.31 -4.68 -11.60
CA LEU A 75 15.16 -5.63 -10.48
C LEU A 75 14.02 -5.17 -9.55
N PRO A 76 12.79 -5.69 -9.70
CA PRO A 76 11.69 -5.35 -8.81
C PRO A 76 11.96 -5.88 -7.40
N VAL A 77 11.87 -5.00 -6.40
CA VAL A 77 12.00 -5.34 -4.98
C VAL A 77 10.85 -4.70 -4.19
N HIS A 78 10.58 -5.20 -2.98
CA HIS A 78 9.53 -4.66 -2.10
C HIS A 78 8.14 -4.66 -2.76
N THR A 79 7.82 -5.73 -3.49
CA THR A 79 6.50 -5.98 -4.11
C THR A 79 6.12 -7.45 -3.93
N GLU A 80 4.82 -7.73 -3.74
CA GLU A 80 4.28 -9.09 -3.73
C GLU A 80 3.89 -9.59 -5.13
N ASN A 81 3.93 -8.70 -6.13
CA ASN A 81 3.60 -9.01 -7.53
C ASN A 81 4.75 -8.57 -8.46
N PRO A 82 5.93 -9.22 -8.38
CA PRO A 82 7.05 -8.92 -9.25
C PRO A 82 6.76 -9.21 -10.75
N GLU A 83 5.86 -10.15 -11.04
CA GLU A 83 5.47 -10.53 -12.41
C GLU A 83 4.84 -9.37 -13.19
N PHE A 84 4.20 -8.42 -12.49
CA PHE A 84 3.71 -7.17 -13.09
C PHE A 84 4.76 -6.46 -13.95
N PHE A 85 6.02 -6.44 -13.51
CA PHE A 85 7.10 -5.76 -14.22
C PHE A 85 7.48 -6.51 -15.49
N VAL A 86 7.51 -7.84 -15.46
CA VAL A 86 7.79 -8.68 -16.63
C VAL A 86 6.72 -8.48 -17.71
N ASP A 87 5.45 -8.42 -17.31
CA ASP A 87 4.33 -8.28 -18.24
C ASP A 87 4.27 -6.90 -18.92
N ASN A 88 4.67 -5.85 -18.20
CA ASN A 88 4.52 -4.46 -18.64
C ASN A 88 5.79 -3.83 -19.22
N LEU A 89 6.98 -4.34 -18.91
CA LEU A 89 8.26 -3.79 -19.39
C LEU A 89 8.85 -4.60 -20.55
N LYS A 90 8.04 -4.79 -21.60
CA LYS A 90 8.47 -5.52 -22.79
C LYS A 90 9.62 -4.78 -23.49
N GLY A 91 10.81 -5.37 -23.47
CA GLY A 91 12.02 -4.77 -24.05
C GLY A 91 13.11 -4.46 -23.01
N TYR A 92 12.77 -4.50 -21.72
CA TYR A 92 13.75 -4.41 -20.63
C TYR A 92 14.15 -5.80 -20.16
N ASP A 93 15.39 -5.94 -19.69
CA ASP A 93 15.81 -7.14 -18.98
C ASP A 93 15.32 -7.07 -17.53
N VAL A 94 14.24 -7.79 -17.23
CA VAL A 94 13.63 -7.83 -15.90
C VAL A 94 14.08 -9.08 -15.17
N VAL A 95 14.85 -8.89 -14.10
CA VAL A 95 15.35 -9.97 -13.25
C VAL A 95 14.49 -10.06 -12.00
N LEU A 96 13.96 -11.24 -11.69
CA LEU A 96 13.19 -11.48 -10.48
C LEU A 96 14.07 -12.07 -9.38
N ALA A 97 14.19 -11.35 -8.27
CA ALA A 97 14.95 -11.83 -7.12
C ALA A 97 14.29 -13.03 -6.44
N GLN A 98 15.11 -13.89 -5.86
CA GLN A 98 14.66 -14.98 -4.97
C GLN A 98 15.34 -14.82 -3.62
N GLU A 99 14.57 -15.00 -2.54
CA GLU A 99 15.08 -14.86 -1.19
C GLU A 99 16.29 -15.78 -0.94
N GLY A 100 17.35 -15.21 -0.38
CA GLY A 100 18.59 -15.92 -0.07
C GLY A 100 19.46 -16.31 -1.27
N LYS A 101 19.11 -15.91 -2.50
CA LYS A 101 19.93 -16.15 -3.70
C LYS A 101 20.61 -14.88 -4.18
N GLY A 102 21.90 -14.99 -4.49
CA GLY A 102 22.66 -13.93 -5.14
C GLY A 102 22.22 -13.76 -6.59
N ILE A 103 22.31 -12.54 -7.10
CA ILE A 103 22.07 -12.19 -8.50
C ILE A 103 23.37 -11.62 -9.03
N GLU A 104 23.89 -12.24 -10.10
CA GLU A 104 24.98 -11.66 -10.88
C GLU A 104 24.39 -10.86 -12.03
N VAL A 105 24.67 -9.56 -12.01
CA VAL A 105 24.29 -8.61 -13.04
C VAL A 105 25.53 -8.39 -13.90
N ARG A 106 25.44 -8.63 -15.21
CA ARG A 106 26.59 -8.54 -16.13
C ARG A 106 26.78 -7.13 -16.67
#